data_AF-T0ZVX8-F1
#
_entry.id   AF-T0ZVX8-F1
#
_cell.length_a   1.000
_cell.length_b   1.000
_cell.length_c   1.000
_cell.angle_alpha   90.00
_cell.angle_beta   90.00
_cell.angle_gamma   90.00
#
_symmetry.space_group_name_H-M   'P 1'
#
loop_
_entity.id
_entity.type
_entity.pdbx_description
1 polymer ?
#
loop_
_entity_poly.entity_id
_entity_poly.type
_entity_poly.pdbx_seq_one_letter_code
_entity_poly.pdbx_strand_id
1 'polypeptide(L)'
;GNVSATVQAIVQSDNRGGFQDTTGTGDVFAPLPVAQNLTGLEGAYDYLAVTNVGGLSASGVALTSPVWPALNRSLSQVLASLPPLPNPPSVHSVLAADLATAESASSTLTTLFLVLGLFSIVAGGILIVGIFAMLAEERRGEIGVARAVGMRRAQLVKSYYFEGLAYSTGSALLGTFLGVGVATSWSTPSARSSRAGSEIRPPCWIPSPSPRETSSPPTRWVSC
;
A
#
# COMPACT_ATOMS: atom_id res chain seq x y z
N GLY A 1 -10.24 27.73 -30.34
CA GLY A 1 -9.02 28.27 -30.96
C GLY A 1 -7.93 27.23 -30.85
N ASN A 2 -7.06 27.12 -31.84
CA ASN A 2 -5.96 26.16 -31.78
C ASN A 2 -4.88 26.71 -30.83
N VAL A 3 -4.64 26.01 -29.72
CA VAL A 3 -3.71 26.45 -28.68
C VAL A 3 -2.42 25.63 -28.84
N SER A 4 -1.30 26.28 -29.14
CA SER A 4 0.00 25.62 -29.17
C SER A 4 0.59 25.57 -27.76
N ALA A 5 0.71 24.39 -27.18
CA ALA A 5 1.42 24.17 -25.92
C ALA A 5 2.71 23.37 -26.18
N THR A 6 3.76 23.66 -25.41
CA THR A 6 4.99 22.87 -25.41
C THR A 6 5.05 22.04 -24.14
N VAL A 7 5.27 20.73 -24.28
CA VAL A 7 5.42 19.83 -23.13
C VAL A 7 6.76 20.13 -22.46
N GLN A 8 6.72 20.58 -21.21
CA GLN A 8 7.91 20.93 -20.45
C GLN A 8 8.53 19.73 -19.73
N ALA A 9 7.69 18.85 -19.18
CA ALA A 9 8.11 17.63 -18.49
C ALA A 9 6.97 16.60 -18.50
N ILE A 10 7.33 15.32 -18.42
CA ILE A 10 6.40 14.23 -18.15
C ILE A 10 6.73 13.73 -16.75
N VAL A 11 5.75 13.76 -15.86
CA VAL A 11 5.90 13.37 -14.46
C VAL A 11 5.17 12.04 -14.24
N GLN A 12 5.78 11.14 -13.48
CA GLN A 12 5.13 9.90 -13.09
C GLN A 12 4.07 10.21 -12.03
N SER A 13 2.85 9.74 -12.24
CA SER A 13 1.78 9.95 -11.25
C SER A 13 2.08 9.13 -9.99
N ASP A 14 2.21 9.83 -8.87
CA ASP A 14 2.28 9.22 -7.53
C ASP A 14 0.89 9.13 -6.86
N ASN A 15 -0.21 9.37 -7.62
CA ASN A 15 -1.61 9.43 -7.12
C ASN A 15 -1.82 10.36 -5.90
N ARG A 16 -0.89 11.29 -5.65
CA ARG A 16 -0.86 12.14 -4.44
C ARG A 16 -2.03 13.12 -4.31
N GLY A 17 -2.69 13.45 -5.42
CA GLY A 17 -3.77 14.44 -5.45
C GLY A 17 -5.18 13.84 -5.47
N GLY A 18 -5.32 12.51 -5.55
CA GLY A 18 -6.63 11.88 -5.77
C GLY A 18 -7.28 12.25 -7.12
N PHE A 19 -6.51 12.84 -8.04
CA PHE A 19 -6.94 13.04 -9.42
C PHE A 19 -6.97 11.67 -10.09
N GLN A 20 -8.16 11.11 -10.19
CA GLN A 20 -8.38 9.79 -10.74
C GLN A 20 -8.76 9.96 -12.21
N ASP A 21 -7.85 9.62 -13.11
CA ASP A 21 -8.14 9.58 -14.55
C ASP A 21 -9.23 8.54 -14.81
N THR A 22 -10.48 9.00 -14.83
CA THR A 22 -11.67 8.18 -15.04
C THR A 22 -12.02 8.06 -16.53
N THR A 23 -11.31 8.78 -17.40
CA THR A 23 -11.59 8.84 -18.85
C THR A 23 -10.47 8.28 -19.71
N GLY A 24 -9.32 7.93 -19.13
CA GLY A 24 -8.15 7.42 -19.85
C GLY A 24 -7.49 8.47 -20.75
N THR A 25 -7.75 9.75 -20.49
CA THR A 25 -7.30 10.86 -21.35
C THR A 25 -6.01 11.51 -20.88
N GLY A 26 -5.47 11.09 -19.73
CA GLY A 26 -4.24 11.62 -19.16
C GLY A 26 -4.39 13.02 -18.58
N ASP A 27 -3.71 13.28 -17.47
CA ASP A 27 -3.77 14.58 -16.80
C ASP A 27 -2.73 15.54 -17.37
N VAL A 28 -3.16 16.79 -17.62
CA VAL A 28 -2.27 17.88 -18.04
C VAL A 28 -2.21 18.93 -16.94
N PHE A 29 -1.00 19.19 -16.44
CA PHE A 29 -0.74 20.22 -15.45
C PHE A 29 -0.19 21.47 -16.13
N ALA A 30 -0.84 22.61 -15.90
CA ALA A 30 -0.40 23.92 -16.36
C ALA A 30 -0.49 24.94 -15.21
N PRO A 31 0.32 26.02 -15.23
CA PRO A 31 0.16 27.11 -14.28
C PRO A 31 -1.25 27.69 -14.36
N LEU A 32 -1.84 28.00 -13.20
CA LEU A 32 -3.21 28.50 -13.10
C LEU A 32 -3.53 29.69 -14.04
N PRO A 33 -2.65 30.71 -14.20
CA PRO A 33 -2.93 31.82 -15.10
C PRO A 33 -3.06 31.39 -16.57
N VAL A 34 -2.29 30.37 -16.98
CA VAL A 34 -2.36 29.81 -18.34
C VAL A 34 -3.67 29.03 -18.49
N ALA A 35 -3.99 28.17 -17.53
CA ALA A 35 -5.23 27.39 -17.56
C ALA A 35 -6.48 28.27 -17.60
N GLN A 36 -6.52 29.36 -16.82
CA GLN A 36 -7.64 30.30 -16.79
C GLN A 36 -7.81 31.06 -18.12
N ASN A 37 -6.70 31.50 -18.73
CA ASN A 37 -6.74 32.15 -20.04
C ASN A 37 -7.20 31.18 -21.14
N LEU A 38 -6.74 29.92 -21.11
CA LEU A 38 -7.11 28.91 -22.10
C LEU A 38 -8.56 28.46 -22.00
N THR A 39 -9.11 28.43 -20.78
CA THR A 39 -10.51 28.04 -20.52
C THR A 39 -11.48 29.22 -20.60
N GLY A 40 -10.97 30.46 -20.65
CA GLY A 40 -11.78 31.67 -20.59
C GLY A 40 -12.42 31.93 -19.23
N LEU A 41 -11.93 31.25 -18.18
CA LEU A 41 -12.45 31.27 -16.82
C LEU A 41 -11.53 32.10 -15.91
N GLU A 42 -11.33 33.37 -16.26
CA GLU A 42 -10.46 34.27 -15.48
C GLU A 42 -11.05 34.53 -14.08
N GLY A 43 -10.22 34.33 -13.04
CA GLY A 43 -10.61 34.54 -11.65
C GLY A 43 -11.52 33.47 -11.04
N ALA A 44 -11.89 32.43 -11.80
CA ALA A 44 -12.64 31.29 -11.28
C ALA A 44 -11.70 30.19 -10.80
N TYR A 45 -12.08 29.55 -9.69
CA TYR A 45 -11.43 28.37 -9.12
C TYR A 45 -12.46 27.25 -9.08
N ASP A 46 -12.09 26.09 -9.62
CA ASP A 46 -12.97 24.91 -9.65
C ASP A 46 -12.77 24.03 -8.40
N TYR A 47 -11.51 23.81 -8.02
CA TYR A 47 -11.16 22.98 -6.87
C TYR A 47 -9.99 23.57 -6.08
N LEU A 48 -10.08 23.48 -4.74
CA LEU A 48 -9.00 23.81 -3.81
C LEU A 48 -8.53 22.53 -3.12
N ALA A 49 -7.33 22.08 -3.47
CA ALA A 49 -6.68 20.95 -2.82
C ALA A 49 -5.91 21.43 -1.58
N VAL A 50 -6.21 20.84 -0.42
CA VAL A 50 -5.44 21.08 0.81
C VAL A 50 -4.85 19.75 1.25
N THR A 51 -3.52 19.71 1.42
CA THR A 51 -2.80 18.52 1.88
C THR A 51 -2.18 18.76 3.24
N ASN A 52 -2.10 17.71 4.04
CA ASN A 52 -1.50 17.77 5.36
C ASN A 52 0.02 17.65 5.29
N VAL A 53 0.70 18.22 6.28
CA VAL A 53 2.14 18.02 6.45
C VAL A 53 2.44 16.53 6.71
N GLY A 54 3.50 16.01 6.12
CA GLY A 54 3.85 14.57 6.18
C GLY A 54 3.36 13.74 4.99
N GLY A 55 2.58 14.31 4.07
CA GLY A 55 2.22 13.69 2.79
C GLY A 55 1.43 12.38 2.93
N LEU A 56 1.67 11.44 2.01
CA LEU A 56 1.00 10.12 1.95
C LEU A 56 1.43 9.14 3.04
N SER A 57 2.36 9.53 3.92
CA SER A 57 2.81 8.65 5.00
C SER A 57 1.69 8.43 6.01
N ALA A 58 1.75 7.33 6.77
CA ALA A 58 0.80 7.04 7.85
C ALA A 58 0.62 8.24 8.82
N SER A 59 1.66 9.06 9.00
CA SER A 59 1.62 10.29 9.79
C SER A 59 0.71 11.38 9.21
N GLY A 60 0.72 11.62 7.89
CA GLY A 60 -0.10 12.66 7.25
C GLY A 60 -1.57 12.27 7.20
N VAL A 61 -1.85 10.98 6.95
CA VAL A 61 -3.21 10.42 6.94
C VAL A 61 -3.83 10.46 8.34
N ALA A 62 -3.08 10.05 9.38
CA ALA A 62 -3.56 10.05 10.76
C ALA A 62 -3.94 11.45 11.28
N LEU A 63 -3.26 12.49 10.79
CA LEU A 63 -3.56 13.87 11.13
C LEU A 63 -4.86 14.39 10.47
N THR A 64 -5.44 13.68 9.51
CA THR A 64 -6.72 14.06 8.88
C THR A 64 -7.87 14.03 9.88
N SER A 65 -7.92 13.01 10.75
CA SER A 65 -8.99 12.85 11.74
C SER A 65 -9.13 14.03 12.72
N PRO A 66 -8.05 14.59 13.30
CA PRO A 66 -8.15 15.79 14.14
C PRO A 66 -8.24 17.10 13.35
N VAL A 67 -7.62 17.21 12.17
CA VAL A 67 -7.57 18.46 11.40
C VAL A 67 -8.90 18.73 10.69
N TRP A 68 -9.56 17.70 10.17
CA TRP A 68 -10.77 17.85 9.37
C TRP A 68 -11.90 18.61 10.09
N PRO A 69 -12.27 18.29 11.34
CA PRO A 69 -13.32 19.02 12.04
C PRO A 69 -12.93 20.47 12.40
N ALA A 70 -11.64 20.74 12.58
CA ALA A 70 -11.15 22.10 12.81
C ALA A 70 -11.20 22.92 11.52
N LEU A 71 -10.72 22.37 10.42
CA LEU A 71 -10.73 22.99 9.10
C LEU A 71 -12.16 23.29 8.64
N ASN A 72 -13.08 22.32 8.76
CA ASN A 72 -14.48 22.50 8.35
C ASN A 72 -15.19 23.58 9.18
N ARG A 73 -14.86 23.73 10.47
CA ARG A 73 -15.38 24.81 11.31
C ARG A 73 -14.85 26.17 10.89
N SER A 74 -13.55 26.31 10.66
CA SER A 74 -12.97 27.58 10.22
C SER A 74 -13.44 27.97 8.82
N LEU A 75 -13.54 27.01 7.88
CA LEU A 75 -14.08 27.26 6.55
C LEU A 75 -15.55 27.68 6.61
N SER A 76 -16.40 26.97 7.36
CA SER A 76 -17.82 27.34 7.44
C SER A 76 -18.04 28.74 8.03
N GLN A 77 -17.18 29.20 8.96
CA GLN A 77 -17.19 30.58 9.47
C GLN A 77 -16.80 31.61 8.40
N VAL A 78 -15.75 31.34 7.62
CA VAL A 78 -15.33 32.23 6.53
C VAL A 78 -16.38 32.29 5.43
N LEU A 79 -16.95 31.13 5.05
CA LEU A 79 -18.00 31.06 4.04
C LEU A 79 -19.29 31.79 4.47
N ALA A 80 -19.65 31.75 5.76
CA ALA A 80 -20.78 32.51 6.28
C ALA A 80 -20.57 34.03 6.24
N SER A 81 -19.32 34.49 6.20
CA SER A 81 -18.98 35.92 6.09
C SER A 81 -18.93 36.44 4.65
N LEU A 82 -18.95 35.54 3.67
CA LEU A 82 -18.91 35.87 2.25
C LEU A 82 -20.35 36.01 1.69
N PRO A 83 -20.55 36.86 0.66
CA PRO A 83 -21.84 36.92 -0.04
C PRO A 83 -22.20 35.54 -0.61
N PRO A 84 -23.52 35.22 -0.71
CA PRO A 84 -23.97 33.91 -1.15
C PRO A 84 -23.41 33.57 -2.54
N LEU A 85 -22.61 32.50 -2.58
CA LEU A 85 -21.99 32.01 -3.79
C LEU A 85 -23.02 31.22 -4.62
N PRO A 86 -23.00 31.32 -5.97
CA PRO A 86 -23.92 30.57 -6.84
C PRO A 86 -23.85 29.05 -6.64
N ASN A 87 -22.65 28.55 -6.34
CA ASN A 87 -22.38 27.15 -6.01
C ASN A 87 -21.58 27.13 -4.69
N PRO A 88 -22.18 26.76 -3.55
CA PRO A 88 -21.42 26.64 -2.31
C PRO A 88 -20.42 25.47 -2.44
N PRO A 89 -19.13 25.67 -2.10
CA PRO A 89 -18.15 24.61 -2.18
C PRO A 89 -18.45 23.52 -1.15
N SER A 90 -18.40 22.26 -1.59
CA SER A 90 -18.50 21.10 -0.73
C SER A 90 -17.10 20.62 -0.36
N VAL A 91 -16.85 20.47 0.95
CA VAL A 91 -15.54 20.05 1.46
C VAL A 91 -15.55 18.52 1.56
N HIS A 92 -14.67 17.86 0.80
CA HIS A 92 -14.52 16.40 0.83
C HIS A 92 -13.08 15.96 1.16
N SER A 93 -12.94 14.95 2.01
CA SER A 93 -11.66 14.29 2.27
C SER A 93 -11.47 13.12 1.31
N VAL A 94 -10.90 13.37 0.13
CA VAL A 94 -10.75 12.38 -0.94
C VAL A 94 -9.82 11.24 -0.51
N LEU A 95 -8.59 11.57 -0.10
CA LEU A 95 -7.56 10.57 0.19
C LEU A 95 -7.88 9.64 1.38
N ALA A 96 -8.46 10.17 2.46
CA ALA A 96 -8.79 9.38 3.65
C ALA A 96 -9.95 8.41 3.40
N ALA A 97 -10.91 8.80 2.56
CA ALA A 97 -12.02 7.93 2.17
C ALA A 97 -11.53 6.78 1.28
N ASP A 98 -10.69 7.06 0.30
CA ASP A 98 -10.13 6.05 -0.60
C ASP A 98 -9.27 5.03 0.16
N LEU A 99 -8.40 5.49 1.07
CA LEU A 99 -7.60 4.60 1.91
C LEU A 99 -8.48 3.72 2.80
N ALA A 100 -9.53 4.27 3.42
CA ALA A 100 -10.43 3.49 4.27
C ALA A 100 -11.12 2.36 3.49
N THR A 101 -11.53 2.61 2.24
CA THR A 101 -12.10 1.55 1.39
C THR A 101 -11.07 0.49 1.04
N ALA A 102 -9.84 0.88 0.69
CA ALA A 102 -8.75 -0.04 0.38
C ALA A 102 -8.33 -0.89 1.59
N GLU A 103 -8.27 -0.30 2.78
CA GLU A 103 -7.97 -1.00 4.04
C GLU A 103 -9.05 -2.01 4.38
N SER A 104 -10.33 -1.65 4.22
CA SER A 104 -11.45 -2.57 4.48
C SER A 104 -11.42 -3.80 3.55
N ALA A 105 -11.16 -3.59 2.25
CA ALA A 105 -11.01 -4.67 1.29
C ALA A 105 -9.81 -5.57 1.62
N SER A 106 -8.68 -4.96 2.00
CA SER A 106 -7.46 -5.68 2.38
C SER A 106 -7.66 -6.53 3.65
N SER A 107 -8.39 -5.99 4.64
CA SER A 107 -8.74 -6.70 5.87
C SER A 107 -9.63 -7.92 5.60
N THR A 108 -10.63 -7.78 4.72
CA THR A 108 -11.49 -8.91 4.33
C THR A 108 -10.69 -10.02 3.65
N LEU A 109 -9.80 -9.67 2.72
CA LEU A 109 -8.96 -10.66 2.05
C LEU A 109 -7.99 -11.35 3.03
N THR A 110 -7.39 -10.59 3.94
CA THR A 110 -6.50 -11.15 4.97
C THR A 110 -7.25 -12.15 5.84
N THR A 111 -8.46 -11.81 6.27
CA THR A 111 -9.32 -12.69 7.08
C THR A 111 -9.70 -13.96 6.31
N LEU A 112 -10.07 -13.82 5.03
CA LEU A 112 -10.38 -14.95 4.16
C LEU A 112 -9.19 -15.92 4.06
N PHE A 113 -8.00 -15.41 3.73
CA PHE A 113 -6.80 -16.24 3.62
C PHE A 113 -6.40 -16.88 4.94
N LEU A 114 -6.59 -16.19 6.08
CA LEU A 114 -6.32 -16.74 7.40
C LEU A 114 -7.25 -17.92 7.70
N VAL A 115 -8.54 -17.78 7.42
CA VAL A 115 -9.54 -18.86 7.61
C VAL A 115 -9.23 -20.04 6.69
N LEU A 116 -8.92 -19.80 5.41
CA LEU A 116 -8.55 -20.86 4.46
C LEU A 116 -7.24 -21.56 4.88
N GLY A 117 -6.24 -20.81 5.34
CA GLY A 117 -5.00 -21.36 5.87
C GLY A 117 -5.22 -22.24 7.10
N LEU A 118 -6.06 -21.79 8.04
CA LEU A 118 -6.41 -22.58 9.21
C LEU A 118 -7.14 -23.87 8.83
N PHE A 119 -8.10 -23.78 7.91
CA PHE A 119 -8.80 -24.95 7.40
C PHE A 119 -7.84 -25.96 6.75
N SER A 120 -6.88 -25.47 5.97
CA SER A 120 -5.84 -26.31 5.35
C SER A 120 -4.98 -27.03 6.40
N ILE A 121 -4.58 -26.34 7.47
CA ILE A 121 -3.82 -26.95 8.57
C ILE A 121 -4.64 -28.04 9.27
N VAL A 122 -5.91 -27.78 9.56
CA VAL A 122 -6.80 -28.76 10.21
C VAL A 122 -7.03 -29.97 9.31
N ALA A 123 -7.32 -29.76 8.02
CA ALA A 123 -7.49 -30.84 7.05
C ALA A 123 -6.22 -31.69 6.91
N GLY A 124 -5.04 -31.05 6.85
CA GLY A 124 -3.75 -31.73 6.86
C GLY A 124 -3.51 -32.54 8.14
N GLY A 125 -3.86 -31.98 9.30
CA GLY A 125 -3.77 -32.68 10.59
C GLY A 125 -4.64 -33.94 10.64
N ILE A 126 -5.89 -33.86 10.14
CA ILE A 126 -6.80 -35.00 10.06
C ILE A 126 -6.23 -36.08 9.11
N LEU A 127 -5.68 -35.67 7.97
CA LEU A 127 -5.05 -36.59 7.02
C LEU A 127 -3.87 -37.34 7.66
N ILE A 128 -3.01 -36.63 8.38
CA ILE A 128 -1.86 -37.21 9.08
C ILE A 128 -2.33 -38.24 10.12
N VAL A 129 -3.33 -37.89 10.94
CA VAL A 129 -3.91 -38.82 11.93
C VAL A 129 -4.48 -40.07 11.24
N GLY A 130 -5.15 -39.90 10.11
CA GLY A 130 -5.70 -41.02 9.33
C GLY A 130 -4.63 -42.00 8.86
N ILE A 131 -3.52 -41.48 8.31
CA ILE A 131 -2.39 -42.32 7.86
C ILE A 131 -1.75 -43.04 9.06
N PHE A 132 -1.51 -42.34 10.18
CA PHE A 132 -0.94 -42.97 11.37
C PHE A 132 -1.87 -44.03 11.98
N ALA A 133 -3.18 -43.82 11.94
CA ALA A 133 -4.15 -44.80 12.43
C ALA A 133 -4.08 -46.11 11.61
N MET A 134 -4.01 -45.99 10.27
CA MET A 134 -3.82 -47.13 9.38
C MET A 134 -2.50 -47.86 9.65
N LEU A 135 -1.38 -47.13 9.72
CA LEU A 135 -0.06 -47.70 10.00
C LEU A 135 0.03 -48.36 11.38
N ALA A 136 -0.65 -47.79 12.38
CA ALA A 136 -0.70 -48.37 13.71
C ALA A 136 -1.40 -49.73 13.69
N GLU A 137 -2.46 -49.90 12.89
CA GLU A 137 -3.17 -51.17 12.76
C GLU A 137 -2.32 -52.27 12.17
N GLU A 138 -1.56 -51.95 11.12
CA GLU A 138 -0.66 -52.89 10.46
C GLU A 138 0.46 -53.36 11.41
N ARG A 139 1.01 -52.46 12.25
CA ARG A 139 2.10 -52.76 13.18
C ARG A 139 1.67 -53.24 14.57
N ARG A 140 0.37 -53.38 14.85
CA ARG A 140 -0.14 -53.85 16.16
C ARG A 140 0.46 -55.19 16.58
N GLY A 141 0.68 -56.10 15.62
CA GLY A 141 1.27 -57.43 15.86
C GLY A 141 2.73 -57.35 16.34
N GLU A 142 3.53 -56.47 15.72
CA GLU A 142 4.94 -56.27 16.07
C GLU A 142 5.09 -55.73 17.51
N ILE A 143 4.21 -54.80 17.91
CA ILE A 143 4.19 -54.23 19.27
C ILE A 143 3.82 -55.30 20.32
N GLY A 144 2.94 -56.23 19.97
CA GLY A 144 2.58 -57.37 20.81
C GLY A 144 3.77 -58.29 21.11
N VAL A 145 4.55 -58.61 20.07
CA VAL A 145 5.78 -59.43 20.20
C VAL A 145 6.84 -58.70 21.02
N ALA A 146 7.06 -57.40 20.77
CA ALA A 146 8.04 -56.61 21.52
C ALA A 146 7.74 -56.51 23.03
N ARG A 147 6.45 -56.50 23.41
CA ARG A 147 6.04 -56.55 24.82
C ARG A 147 6.27 -57.92 25.47
N ALA A 148 6.15 -59.01 24.71
CA ALA A 148 6.43 -60.35 25.21
C ALA A 148 7.92 -60.54 25.56
N VAL A 149 8.82 -59.83 24.87
CA VAL A 149 10.27 -59.83 25.12
C VAL A 149 10.68 -58.83 26.23
N GLY A 150 9.70 -58.13 26.84
CA GLY A 150 9.91 -57.30 28.03
C GLY A 150 10.04 -55.80 27.80
N MET A 151 9.77 -55.31 26.57
CA MET A 151 9.82 -53.87 26.28
C MET A 151 8.67 -53.12 26.98
N ARG A 152 9.00 -52.04 27.71
CA ARG A 152 8.01 -51.25 28.45
C ARG A 152 7.23 -50.33 27.49
N ARG A 153 5.93 -50.14 27.75
CA ARG A 153 5.05 -49.26 26.95
C ARG A 153 5.62 -47.84 26.77
N ALA A 154 6.27 -47.30 27.80
CA ALA A 154 6.89 -45.97 27.74
C ALA A 154 8.09 -45.89 26.79
N GLN A 155 8.86 -46.96 26.61
CA GLN A 155 10.00 -47.00 25.68
C GLN A 155 9.52 -47.02 24.23
N LEU A 156 8.49 -47.82 23.95
CA LEU A 156 7.80 -47.85 22.65
C LEU A 156 7.28 -46.46 22.25
N VAL A 157 6.50 -45.83 23.14
CA VAL A 157 5.90 -44.52 22.87
C VAL A 157 6.97 -43.45 22.63
N LYS A 158 8.07 -43.45 23.42
CA LYS A 158 9.19 -42.53 23.21
C LYS A 158 9.86 -42.70 21.84
N SER A 159 10.05 -43.94 21.37
CA SER A 159 10.64 -44.19 20.05
C SER A 159 9.82 -43.55 18.93
N TYR A 160 8.49 -43.76 18.96
CA TYR A 160 7.59 -43.16 17.97
C TYR A 160 7.55 -41.63 18.02
N TYR A 161 7.61 -41.04 19.22
CA TYR A 161 7.71 -39.58 19.35
C TYR A 161 8.99 -39.03 18.73
N PHE A 162 10.14 -39.67 18.96
CA PHE A 162 11.41 -39.23 18.37
C PHE A 162 11.43 -39.38 16.85
N GLU A 163 10.91 -40.48 16.33
CA GLU A 163 10.77 -40.69 14.89
C GLU A 163 9.84 -39.66 14.25
N GLY A 164 8.67 -39.41 14.86
CA GLY A 164 7.73 -38.39 14.43
C GLY A 164 8.31 -36.97 14.49
N LEU A 165 9.12 -36.67 15.50
CA LEU A 165 9.79 -35.37 15.66
C LEU A 165 10.87 -35.16 14.60
N ALA A 166 11.61 -36.20 14.23
CA ALA A 166 12.56 -36.14 13.12
C ALA A 166 11.84 -35.86 11.79
N TYR A 167 10.73 -36.55 11.52
CA TYR A 167 9.90 -36.33 10.34
C TYR A 167 9.26 -34.93 10.30
N SER A 168 8.71 -34.45 11.43
CA SER A 168 8.06 -33.14 11.50
C SER A 168 9.07 -32.01 11.27
N THR A 169 10.26 -32.12 11.88
CA THR A 169 11.33 -31.12 11.73
C THR A 169 11.84 -31.10 10.29
N GLY A 170 12.09 -32.26 9.69
CA GLY A 170 12.53 -32.36 8.29
C GLY A 170 11.49 -31.78 7.32
N SER A 171 10.22 -32.11 7.52
CA SER A 171 9.12 -31.61 6.69
C SER A 171 8.91 -30.10 6.87
N ALA A 172 9.00 -29.58 8.09
CA ALA A 172 8.87 -28.15 8.37
C ALA A 172 10.00 -27.35 7.73
N LEU A 173 11.24 -27.84 7.80
CA LEU A 173 12.38 -27.20 7.13
C LEU A 173 12.18 -27.18 5.61
N LEU A 174 11.89 -28.34 5.00
CA LEU A 174 11.65 -28.45 3.55
C LEU A 174 10.47 -27.57 3.10
N GLY A 175 9.34 -27.61 3.80
CA GLY A 175 8.18 -26.78 3.51
C GLY A 175 8.47 -25.29 3.63
N THR A 176 9.24 -24.87 4.63
CA THR A 176 9.65 -23.47 4.82
C THR A 176 10.58 -23.02 3.68
N PHE A 177 11.60 -23.82 3.34
CA PHE A 177 12.53 -23.47 2.25
C PHE A 177 11.83 -23.38 0.90
N LEU A 178 10.93 -24.32 0.60
CA LEU A 178 10.14 -24.29 -0.63
C LEU A 178 9.18 -23.11 -0.65
N GLY A 179 8.50 -22.83 0.46
CA GLY A 179 7.56 -21.70 0.58
C GLY A 179 8.26 -20.36 0.39
N VAL A 180 9.39 -20.13 1.06
CA VAL A 180 10.21 -18.93 0.87
C VAL A 180 10.78 -18.87 -0.54
N GLY A 181 11.21 -20.00 -1.11
CA GLY A 181 11.70 -20.08 -2.49
C GLY A 181 10.64 -19.64 -3.50
N VAL A 182 9.41 -20.11 -3.38
CA VAL A 182 8.30 -19.69 -4.25
C VAL A 182 7.97 -18.20 -4.03
N ALA A 183 7.86 -17.76 -2.77
CA ALA A 183 7.53 -16.36 -2.46
C ALA A 183 8.60 -15.38 -3.00
N THR A 184 9.87 -15.73 -2.86
CA THR A 184 10.98 -14.92 -3.39
C THR A 184 11.04 -14.98 -4.91
N SER A 185 10.82 -16.14 -5.54
CA SER A 185 10.80 -16.25 -7.00
C SER A 185 9.69 -15.42 -7.66
N TRP A 186 8.52 -15.36 -7.03
CA TRP A 186 7.39 -14.56 -7.52
C TRP A 186 7.63 -13.06 -7.29
N SER A 187 8.22 -12.70 -6.15
CA SER A 187 8.46 -11.30 -5.78
C SER A 187 9.73 -10.71 -6.38
N THR A 188 10.63 -11.50 -6.98
CA THR A 188 11.68 -10.99 -7.85
C THR A 188 11.09 -10.73 -9.24
N PRO A 189 10.67 -9.50 -9.58
CA PRO A 189 10.67 -9.14 -10.99
C PRO A 189 12.11 -9.34 -11.44
N SER A 190 12.32 -10.06 -12.53
CA SER A 190 13.62 -10.24 -13.19
C SER A 190 14.58 -9.09 -12.87
N ALA A 191 15.53 -9.35 -11.97
CA ALA A 191 16.49 -8.36 -11.51
C ALA A 191 17.44 -7.96 -12.65
N ARG A 192 17.01 -7.02 -13.52
CA ARG A 192 17.89 -6.33 -14.48
C ARG A 192 17.34 -5.05 -15.13
N SER A 193 16.60 -4.16 -14.46
CA SER A 193 16.43 -2.82 -15.07
C SER A 193 16.31 -1.60 -14.16
N SER A 194 16.18 -1.72 -12.84
CA SER A 194 15.82 -0.55 -12.02
C SER A 194 16.87 -0.08 -11.00
N ARG A 195 18.16 -0.44 -11.18
CA ARG A 195 19.28 0.30 -10.55
C ARG A 195 19.83 1.35 -11.50
N ALA A 196 18.96 2.15 -12.09
CA ALA A 196 19.35 3.38 -12.77
C ALA A 196 18.62 4.54 -12.08
N GLY A 197 19.35 5.22 -11.20
CA GLY A 197 19.12 6.64 -10.92
C GLY A 197 18.02 6.99 -9.92
N SER A 198 18.12 6.56 -8.67
CA SER A 198 17.58 7.36 -7.54
C SER A 198 18.62 8.38 -7.08
N GLU A 199 19.15 9.17 -8.01
CA GLU A 199 19.84 10.40 -7.67
C GLU A 199 18.76 11.49 -7.70
N ILE A 200 18.22 11.78 -6.52
CA ILE A 200 17.30 12.88 -6.28
C ILE A 200 18.06 14.16 -6.63
N ARG A 201 17.97 14.61 -7.89
CA ARG A 201 18.40 15.95 -8.25
C ARG A 201 17.36 16.92 -7.67
N PRO A 202 17.73 17.89 -6.82
CA PRO A 202 16.78 18.88 -6.34
C PRO A 202 16.17 19.64 -7.53
N PRO A 203 14.92 20.11 -7.43
CA PRO A 203 14.23 20.77 -8.53
C PRO A 203 15.03 21.99 -8.99
N CYS A 204 15.43 21.99 -10.26
CA CYS A 204 16.00 23.17 -10.90
C CYS A 204 14.87 24.18 -11.11
N TRP A 205 14.85 25.23 -10.29
CA TRP A 205 13.93 26.34 -10.47
C TRP A 205 14.34 27.20 -11.67
N ILE A 206 13.42 27.34 -12.62
CA ILE A 206 13.53 28.28 -13.73
C ILE A 206 13.20 29.68 -13.19
N PRO A 207 14.02 30.71 -13.47
CA PRO A 207 13.68 32.08 -13.08
C PRO A 207 12.45 32.54 -13.87
N SER A 208 11.41 33.01 -13.17
CA SER A 208 10.34 33.75 -13.82
C SER A 208 10.84 35.16 -14.16
N PRO A 209 10.63 35.66 -15.39
CA PRO A 209 10.89 37.06 -15.70
C PRO A 209 9.76 37.90 -15.10
N SER A 210 10.05 38.66 -14.05
CA SER A 210 9.13 39.71 -13.59
C SER A 210 9.14 40.88 -14.60
N PRO A 211 7.98 41.47 -14.93
CA PRO A 211 7.95 42.66 -15.77
C PRO A 211 8.25 43.90 -14.92
N ARG A 212 9.33 44.59 -15.27
CA ARG A 212 9.60 46.02 -15.01
C ARG A 212 9.62 46.46 -13.53
N GLU A 213 10.83 46.52 -12.97
CA GLU A 213 11.26 47.67 -12.18
C GLU A 213 12.78 47.84 -12.35
N THR A 214 13.17 49.01 -12.83
CA THR A 214 14.55 49.40 -13.08
C THR A 214 15.26 49.69 -11.75
N SER A 215 16.52 49.26 -11.65
CA SER A 215 17.53 49.55 -10.62
C SER A 215 17.52 48.69 -9.34
N SER A 216 18.11 47.49 -9.42
CA SER A 216 18.94 46.82 -8.39
C SER A 216 19.33 45.39 -8.85
N PRO A 217 20.54 44.87 -8.56
CA PRO A 217 20.89 43.49 -8.92
C PRO A 217 20.19 42.48 -7.97
N PRO A 218 19.83 41.27 -8.45
CA PRO A 218 19.16 40.26 -7.63
C PRO A 218 20.14 39.63 -6.64
N THR A 219 20.08 40.04 -5.37
CA THR A 219 20.98 39.58 -4.30
C THR A 219 20.39 38.51 -3.38
N ARG A 220 19.34 37.80 -3.80
CA ARG A 220 18.81 36.67 -3.01
C ARG A 220 18.60 35.42 -3.84
N TRP A 221 19.66 34.65 -3.95
CA TRP A 221 19.59 33.22 -4.20
C TRP A 221 19.42 32.54 -2.84
N VAL A 222 18.22 32.05 -2.56
CA VAL A 222 18.03 31.09 -1.47
C VAL A 222 18.16 29.72 -2.12
N SER A 223 19.25 29.04 -1.79
CA SER A 223 19.46 27.62 -2.05
C SER A 223 18.34 26.79 -1.41
N CYS A 224 17.81 25.80 -2.15
CA CYS A 224 16.77 24.86 -1.68
C CYS A 224 17.10 24.21 -0.34
#